data_AF-A0A242MMR0-F1
#
_entry.id   AF-A0A242MMR0-F1
#
_cell.length_a   1.000
_cell.length_b   1.000
_cell.length_c   1.000
_cell.angle_alpha   90.00
_cell.angle_beta   90.00
_cell.angle_gamma   90.00
#
_symmetry.space_group_name_H-M   'P 1'
#
loop_
_entity.id
_entity.type
_entity.pdbx_description
1 polymer ?
#
loop_
_entity_poly.entity_id
_entity_poly.type
_entity_poly.pdbx_seq_one_letter_code
_entity_poly.pdbx_strand_id
1 'polypeptide(L)'
;MSYISVEIRAYDETRKVITVAFSEKWPVALSSAVIAELTLEDCDTIGRDGELEHSGLTEDEACVLRMLFEDEGTIEDCLTDPRRLIGLVNEMDE
;
A
#
# COMPACT_ATOMS: atom_id res chain seq x y z
N MET A 1 -7.12 -2.92 19.33
CA MET A 1 -7.30 -1.57 18.80
C MET A 1 -5.94 -1.02 18.38
N SER A 2 -5.18 -1.84 17.67
CA SER A 2 -4.06 -1.42 16.84
C SER A 2 -4.69 -1.01 15.51
N TYR A 3 -4.78 0.28 15.28
CA TYR A 3 -5.22 0.81 13.98
C TYR A 3 -4.01 0.83 13.07
N ILE A 4 -4.13 0.38 11.82
CA ILE A 4 -3.08 0.60 10.81
C ILE A 4 -3.65 1.41 9.66
N SER A 5 -3.00 2.52 9.37
CA SER A 5 -3.31 3.38 8.22
C SER A 5 -2.23 3.22 7.17
N VAL A 6 -2.62 3.25 5.90
CA VAL A 6 -1.72 3.23 4.75
C VAL A 6 -1.91 4.46 3.88
N GLU A 7 -0.84 4.98 3.29
CA GLU A 7 -0.86 6.06 2.29
C GLU A 7 0.10 5.72 1.15
N ILE A 8 -0.38 5.82 -0.10
CA ILE A 8 0.50 5.75 -1.28
C ILE A 8 1.15 7.12 -1.47
N ARG A 9 2.47 7.19 -1.29
CA ARG A 9 3.22 8.45 -1.25
C ARG A 9 3.78 8.86 -2.59
N ALA A 10 4.27 7.89 -3.35
CA ALA A 10 4.98 8.16 -4.59
C ALA A 10 4.98 6.92 -5.50
N TYR A 11 5.28 7.17 -6.77
CA TYR A 11 5.57 6.15 -7.75
C TYR A 11 6.82 6.53 -8.54
N ASP A 12 7.83 5.67 -8.50
CA ASP A 12 9.02 5.75 -9.35
C ASP A 12 8.75 4.99 -10.66
N GLU A 13 8.53 5.75 -11.74
CA GLU A 13 8.27 5.19 -13.07
C GLU A 13 9.49 4.46 -13.65
N THR A 14 10.70 4.86 -13.27
CA THR A 14 11.95 4.28 -13.77
C THR A 14 12.14 2.88 -13.22
N ARG A 15 11.86 2.72 -11.92
CA ARG A 15 11.98 1.45 -11.20
C ARG A 15 10.70 0.63 -11.21
N LYS A 16 9.57 1.21 -11.63
CA LYS A 16 8.21 0.63 -11.51
C LYS A 16 7.88 0.26 -10.07
N VAL A 17 8.23 1.15 -9.14
CA VAL A 17 8.09 0.95 -7.70
C VAL A 17 7.16 1.99 -7.11
N ILE A 18 6.26 1.56 -6.25
CA ILE A 18 5.33 2.38 -5.48
C ILE A 18 5.87 2.48 -4.05
N THR A 19 5.93 3.70 -3.53
CA THR A 19 6.28 3.95 -2.14
C THR A 19 5.00 4.10 -1.33
N VAL A 20 4.84 3.24 -0.33
CA VAL A 20 3.73 3.25 0.61
C VAL A 20 4.24 3.51 2.02
N ALA A 21 3.44 4.24 2.78
CA ALA A 21 3.72 4.56 4.17
C ALA A 21 2.62 3.99 5.06
N PHE A 22 3.02 3.14 6.00
CA PHE A 22 2.14 2.55 7.00
C PHE A 22 2.33 3.25 8.34
N SER A 23 1.26 3.51 9.09
CA SER A 23 1.36 4.10 10.42
C SER A 23 0.23 3.65 11.33
N GLU A 24 0.53 3.50 12.62
CA GLU A 24 -0.49 3.20 13.63
C GLU A 24 -1.36 4.41 13.99
N LYS A 25 -1.09 5.58 13.38
CA LYS A 25 -1.77 6.84 13.67
C LYS A 25 -2.15 7.53 12.37
N TRP A 26 -3.36 8.04 12.36
CA TRP A 26 -3.84 8.95 11.32
C TRP A 26 -3.75 10.42 11.77
N PRO A 27 -3.30 11.36 10.91
CA PRO A 27 -2.70 11.16 9.59
C PRO A 27 -1.31 10.52 9.66
N VAL A 28 -0.92 9.81 8.59
CA VAL A 28 0.37 9.11 8.49
C VAL A 28 1.53 10.09 8.68
N ALA A 29 2.16 10.04 9.85
CA ALA A 29 3.31 10.87 10.18
C ALA A 29 4.61 10.15 9.80
N LEU A 30 5.34 10.66 8.80
CA LEU A 30 6.58 10.05 8.30
C LEU A 30 7.65 9.78 9.38
N SER A 31 7.64 10.54 10.47
CA SER A 31 8.56 10.32 11.60
C SER A 31 8.34 9.00 12.34
N SER A 32 7.17 8.39 12.18
CA SER A 32 6.76 7.13 12.82
C SER A 32 6.08 6.17 11.84
N ALA A 33 6.23 6.42 10.53
CA ALA A 33 5.67 5.57 9.50
C ALA A 33 6.71 4.54 9.06
N VAL A 34 6.25 3.33 8.80
CA VAL A 34 7.02 2.30 8.11
C VAL A 34 6.89 2.57 6.62
N ILE A 35 8.01 2.74 5.93
CA ILE A 35 8.02 2.98 4.49
C ILE A 35 8.39 1.68 3.80
N ALA A 36 7.53 1.25 2.88
CA ALA A 36 7.81 0.12 2.01
C ALA A 36 7.82 0.55 0.54
N GLU A 37 8.65 -0.14 -0.23
CA GLU A 37 8.75 -0.01 -1.67
C GLU A 37 8.20 -1.29 -2.29
N LEU A 38 7.12 -1.16 -3.08
CA LEU A 38 6.44 -2.28 -3.72
C LEU A 38 6.58 -2.19 -5.23
N THR A 39 6.89 -3.28 -5.89
CA THR A 39 6.80 -3.36 -7.34
C THR A 39 5.34 -3.49 -7.78
N LEU A 40 5.08 -3.28 -9.07
CA LEU A 40 3.75 -3.58 -9.63
C LEU A 40 3.37 -5.06 -9.49
N GLU A 41 4.35 -5.97 -9.53
CA GLU A 41 4.11 -7.40 -9.31
C GLU A 41 3.71 -7.69 -7.85
N ASP A 42 4.32 -6.99 -6.88
CA ASP A 42 3.91 -7.08 -5.47
C ASP A 42 2.47 -6.58 -5.29
N CYS A 43 2.11 -5.45 -5.91
CA CYS A 43 0.75 -4.94 -5.86
C CYS A 43 -0.25 -5.91 -6.50
N ASP A 44 0.05 -6.48 -7.66
CA ASP A 44 -0.78 -7.50 -8.31
C ASP A 44 -0.95 -8.75 -7.42
N THR A 45 0.12 -9.13 -6.72
CA THR A 45 0.11 -10.25 -5.76
C THR A 45 -0.80 -9.95 -4.57
N ILE A 46 -0.72 -8.74 -3.99
CA ILE A 46 -1.58 -8.27 -2.90
C ILE A 46 -3.05 -8.29 -3.30
N GLY A 47 -3.36 -7.75 -4.48
CA GLY A 47 -4.73 -7.72 -4.99
C GLY A 47 -5.32 -9.11 -5.29
N ARG A 48 -4.48 -10.14 -5.43
CA ARG A 48 -4.88 -11.53 -5.64
C ARG A 48 -4.82 -12.40 -4.40
N ASP A 49 -4.57 -11.80 -3.23
CA ASP A 49 -4.40 -12.54 -1.97
C ASP A 49 -3.24 -13.54 -1.99
N GLY A 50 -2.16 -13.17 -2.70
CA GLY A 50 -0.93 -13.96 -2.76
C GLY A 50 0.05 -13.63 -1.64
N GLU A 51 0.93 -14.58 -1.32
CA GLU A 51 1.99 -14.38 -0.34
C GLU A 51 3.07 -13.43 -0.87
N LEU A 52 3.37 -12.39 -0.09
CA LEU A 52 4.44 -11.45 -0.39
C LEU A 52 5.75 -11.88 0.25
N GLU A 53 6.45 -12.84 -0.38
CA GLU A 53 7.73 -13.34 0.13
C GLU A 53 8.87 -12.30 0.05
N HIS A 54 8.69 -11.20 -0.70
CA HIS A 54 9.77 -10.26 -1.01
C HIS A 54 9.53 -8.80 -0.59
N SER A 55 8.30 -8.41 -0.30
CA SER A 55 8.00 -7.00 0.01
C SER A 55 8.40 -6.56 1.42
N GLY A 56 8.65 -7.52 2.31
CA GLY A 56 8.94 -7.24 3.72
C GLY A 56 7.76 -6.65 4.50
N LEU A 57 6.55 -6.70 3.93
CA LEU A 57 5.32 -6.30 4.61
C LEU A 57 4.90 -7.36 5.63
N THR A 58 4.33 -6.88 6.73
CA THR A 58 3.58 -7.69 7.68
C THR A 58 2.20 -8.06 7.12
N GLU A 59 1.55 -9.06 7.73
CA GLU A 59 0.20 -9.49 7.34
C GLU A 59 -0.81 -8.33 7.43
N ASP A 60 -0.72 -7.52 8.49
CA ASP A 60 -1.58 -6.33 8.69
C ASP A 60 -1.35 -5.25 7.62
N GLU A 61 -0.09 -4.99 7.26
CA GLU A 61 0.27 -4.02 6.21
C GLU A 61 -0.21 -4.48 4.83
N ALA A 62 -0.05 -5.76 4.51
CA ALA A 62 -0.57 -6.32 3.27
C ALA A 62 -2.11 -6.26 3.24
N CYS A 63 -2.76 -6.56 4.37
CA CYS A 63 -4.22 -6.54 4.49
C CYS A 63 -4.81 -5.13 4.27
N VAL A 64 -4.28 -4.10 4.95
CA VAL A 64 -4.77 -2.72 4.78
C VAL A 64 -4.52 -2.17 3.38
N LEU A 65 -3.39 -2.53 2.76
CA LEU A 65 -3.12 -2.13 1.39
C LEU A 65 -4.07 -2.83 0.40
N ARG A 66 -4.38 -4.11 0.64
CA ARG A 66 -5.39 -4.83 -0.15
C ARG A 66 -6.75 -4.13 -0.04
N MET A 67 -7.17 -3.79 1.17
CA MET A 67 -8.44 -3.06 1.38
C MET A 67 -8.45 -1.71 0.65
N LEU A 68 -7.33 -0.96 0.63
CA LEU A 68 -7.21 0.26 -0.19
C LEU A 68 -7.48 -0.01 -1.67
N PHE A 69 -6.90 -1.08 -2.22
CA PHE A 69 -7.13 -1.44 -3.63
C PHE A 69 -8.55 -1.95 -3.90
N GLU A 70 -9.13 -2.71 -2.97
CA GLU A 70 -10.48 -3.26 -3.09
C GLU A 70 -11.57 -2.18 -2.97
N ASP A 71 -11.48 -1.29 -1.97
CA ASP A 71 -12.45 -0.23 -1.72
C ASP A 71 -12.53 0.76 -2.87
N GLU A 72 -11.38 1.12 -3.44
CA GLU A 72 -11.30 2.07 -4.55
C GLU A 72 -11.39 1.36 -5.91
N GLY A 73 -11.38 0.02 -5.96
CA GLY A 73 -11.31 -0.76 -7.21
C GLY A 73 -10.03 -0.47 -8.01
N THR A 74 -8.96 -0.08 -7.33
CA THR A 74 -7.79 0.58 -7.93
C THR A 74 -6.65 -0.37 -8.25
N ILE A 75 -6.77 -1.69 -8.05
CA ILE A 75 -5.65 -2.58 -8.41
C ILE A 75 -5.33 -2.52 -9.91
N GLU A 76 -6.35 -2.49 -10.77
CA GLU A 76 -6.13 -2.32 -12.21
C GLU A 76 -5.54 -0.94 -12.51
N ASP A 77 -6.02 0.11 -11.84
CA ASP A 77 -5.42 1.45 -11.93
C ASP A 77 -3.98 1.47 -11.40
N CYS A 78 -3.62 0.65 -10.42
CA CYS A 78 -2.26 0.49 -9.90
C CYS A 78 -1.34 -0.07 -10.97
N LEU A 79 -1.81 -1.07 -11.72
CA LEU A 79 -1.03 -1.71 -12.77
C LEU A 79 -0.97 -0.85 -14.05
N THR A 80 -1.98 -0.02 -14.28
CA THR A 80 -2.10 0.78 -15.52
C THR A 80 -1.56 2.20 -15.37
N ASP A 81 -1.93 2.90 -14.28
CA ASP A 81 -1.49 4.25 -13.94
C ASP A 81 -1.39 4.46 -12.40
N PRO A 82 -0.36 3.90 -11.75
CA PRO A 82 -0.17 3.94 -10.30
C PRO A 82 -0.01 5.36 -9.73
N ARG A 83 0.28 6.35 -10.59
CA ARG A 83 0.35 7.76 -10.17
C ARG A 83 -0.99 8.29 -9.68
N ARG A 84 -2.10 7.73 -10.16
CA ARG A 84 -3.44 8.12 -9.74
C ARG A 84 -3.74 7.72 -8.31
N LEU A 85 -2.97 6.78 -7.78
CA LEU A 85 -3.13 6.28 -6.43
C LEU A 85 -2.36 7.11 -5.40
N ILE A 86 -1.48 8.01 -5.85
CA ILE A 86 -0.72 8.88 -4.95
C ILE A 86 -1.68 9.77 -4.16
N GLY A 87 -1.59 9.68 -2.83
CA GLY A 87 -2.45 10.37 -1.88
C GLY A 87 -3.70 9.58 -1.47
N LEU A 88 -3.94 8.40 -2.05
CA LEU A 88 -4.97 7.48 -1.53
C LEU A 88 -4.52 6.90 -0.20
N VAL A 89 -5.49 6.80 0.70
CA VAL A 89 -5.31 6.32 2.06
C VAL A 89 -6.42 5.36 2.45
N ASN A 90 -6.10 4.38 3.28
CA ASN A 90 -7.09 3.52 3.90
C ASN A 90 -6.66 3.20 5.34
N GLU A 91 -7.61 2.82 6.17
CA GLU A 91 -7.42 2.44 7.56
C GLU A 91 -8.08 1.08 7.84
N MET A 92 -7.33 0.21 8.52
CA MET A 92 -7.88 -1.04 9.06
C MET A 92 -8.25 -0.81 10.53
N ASP A 93 -9.54 -0.99 10.83
CA ASP A 93 -10.11 -1.06 12.18
C ASP A 93 -10.16 -2.54 12.59
N GLU A 94 -9.47 -2.94 13.67
CA GLU A 94 -9.50 -4.31 14.24
C GLU A 94 -10.88 -4.68 14.84
#